data_AF-A0A6P1TJJ6-F1
#
_entry.id   AF-A0A6P1TJJ6-F1
#
_cell.length_a   1.000
_cell.length_b   1.000
_cell.length_c   1.000
_cell.angle_alpha   90.00
_cell.angle_beta   90.00
_cell.angle_gamma   90.00
#
_symmetry.space_group_name_H-M   'P 1'
#
loop_
_entity.id
_entity.type
_entity.pdbx_description
1 polymer ?
#
loop_
_entity_poly.entity_id
_entity_poly.type
_entity_poly.pdbx_seq_one_letter_code
_entity_poly.pdbx_strand_id
1 'polypeptide(L)'
;MDQNCGDRIISEDYADLLIEYRRFPQELSNIPDSCSNVINESHAVVYAPIDRLPNDIIQAIGYFVLPTLFGLADTGSLEASGITRLLNIPSFGLSGQGVLVGFIDTGIDYTHPAFINADGTTRILSIWDQSIQTGPSPNTYYYGTEYTREQINLALANEDPISIVPSVDEIGHGTSLAGITAGNPSPENNFSGIVPSADIVVVKLKQAKRFLRNFFMVKEDAISFQENDIMFGVRYLIDIARELNRPIAICIGLETNQGSHDGRGALSSYLSLLGDQAGIAIAVAVGNEGNTGHHFRGVIERGGQQSEVLELRVGADNEGFTMEFWGDSPGTFSLDILSPTGEYIPRIPARIGETRVVRFIFEETVINIDYLLLEQQTGDQLILLRFVNPTEGIWRFRVYSSGDLTSTFNVWLPIQNFMTSEAVFIQPDPDYTVTSPGNAIIPIVVTAYDYRNNSLYLNASRVIPG
;
A
#
# COMPACT_ATOMS: atom_id res chain seq x y z
N MET A 1 12.26 9.62 -28.21
CA MET A 1 11.68 9.44 -26.86
C MET A 1 12.25 10.58 -26.05
N ASP A 2 11.43 11.58 -25.73
CA ASP A 2 11.88 12.65 -24.84
C ASP A 2 12.29 12.05 -23.51
N GLN A 3 13.51 12.37 -23.09
CA GLN A 3 14.25 11.64 -22.06
C GLN A 3 13.98 12.14 -20.64
N ASN A 4 12.95 12.99 -20.45
CA ASN A 4 12.61 13.58 -19.17
C ASN A 4 11.09 13.47 -18.93
N CYS A 5 10.66 12.39 -18.28
CA CYS A 5 9.26 12.23 -17.85
C CYS A 5 8.92 13.07 -16.62
N GLY A 6 9.89 13.72 -15.95
CA GLY A 6 9.76 14.25 -14.59
C GLY A 6 8.51 15.09 -14.33
N ASP A 7 8.24 16.04 -15.23
CA ASP A 7 7.06 16.92 -15.12
C ASP A 7 5.74 16.13 -15.11
N ARG A 8 5.67 14.99 -15.82
CA ARG A 8 4.49 14.13 -15.91
C ARG A 8 4.34 13.23 -14.69
N ILE A 9 5.45 12.85 -14.06
CA ILE A 9 5.44 12.05 -12.82
C ILE A 9 4.80 12.86 -11.69
N ILE A 10 5.07 14.16 -11.63
CA ILE A 10 4.58 15.04 -10.56
C ILE A 10 3.23 15.67 -10.88
N SER A 11 2.93 15.91 -12.16
CA SER A 11 1.69 16.59 -12.55
C SER A 11 0.44 15.79 -12.18
N GLU A 12 -0.53 16.50 -11.60
CA GLU A 12 -1.89 16.00 -11.32
C GLU A 12 -2.76 15.88 -12.58
N ASP A 13 -2.28 16.33 -13.74
CA ASP A 13 -2.97 16.20 -15.03
C ASP A 13 -2.71 14.83 -15.70
N TYR A 14 -1.82 14.02 -15.12
CA TYR A 14 -1.41 12.71 -15.64
C TYR A 14 -1.73 11.61 -14.64
N ALA A 15 -2.28 10.49 -15.11
CA ALA A 15 -2.36 9.26 -14.34
C ALA A 15 -1.09 8.42 -14.54
N ASP A 16 -0.78 7.65 -13.50
CA ASP A 16 0.29 6.66 -13.51
C ASP A 16 -0.35 5.31 -13.80
N LEU A 17 0.03 4.66 -14.89
CA LEU A 17 -0.46 3.34 -15.26
C LEU A 17 0.67 2.32 -15.13
N LEU A 18 0.50 1.33 -14.26
CA LEU A 18 1.47 0.28 -14.00
C LEU A 18 1.32 -0.85 -15.04
N ILE A 19 2.35 -1.08 -15.83
CA ILE A 19 2.32 -2.03 -16.96
C ILE A 19 3.33 -3.15 -16.76
N GLU A 20 2.86 -4.40 -16.85
CA GLU A 20 3.71 -5.58 -16.94
C GLU A 20 4.21 -5.77 -18.38
N TYR A 21 5.16 -4.95 -18.81
CA TYR A 21 5.56 -4.83 -20.22
C TYR A 21 6.21 -6.08 -20.81
N ARG A 22 6.73 -7.01 -19.98
CA ARG A 22 7.20 -8.31 -20.49
C ARG A 22 6.06 -9.18 -21.01
N ARG A 23 4.89 -9.07 -20.39
CA ARG A 23 3.68 -9.80 -20.77
C ARG A 23 2.92 -9.05 -21.87
N PHE A 24 2.91 -7.72 -21.79
CA PHE A 24 2.16 -6.85 -22.71
C PHE A 24 3.00 -5.70 -23.27
N PRO A 25 4.02 -5.98 -24.11
CA PRO A 25 4.95 -4.94 -24.59
C PRO A 25 4.30 -3.87 -25.47
N GLN A 26 3.14 -4.17 -26.07
CA GLN A 26 2.42 -3.22 -26.92
C GLN A 26 1.75 -2.11 -26.10
N GLU A 27 1.40 -2.35 -24.83
CA GLU A 27 0.71 -1.37 -23.98
C GLU A 27 1.57 -0.11 -23.72
N LEU A 28 2.90 -0.26 -23.67
CA LEU A 28 3.84 0.86 -23.55
C LEU A 28 3.78 1.86 -24.72
N SER A 29 3.37 1.41 -25.91
CA SER A 29 3.41 2.22 -27.14
C SER A 29 2.03 2.70 -27.60
N ASN A 30 0.96 2.22 -26.97
CA ASN A 30 -0.40 2.41 -27.44
C ASN A 30 -1.08 3.68 -26.90
N ILE A 31 -0.48 4.37 -25.92
CA ILE A 31 -1.05 5.58 -25.33
C ILE A 31 -0.37 6.82 -25.95
N PRO A 32 -1.09 7.62 -26.76
CA PRO A 32 -0.54 8.82 -27.38
C PRO A 32 -0.06 9.83 -26.32
N ASP A 33 1.01 10.55 -26.62
CA ASP A 33 1.57 11.57 -25.74
C ASP A 33 1.92 11.07 -24.33
N SER A 34 2.19 9.78 -24.17
CA SER A 34 2.64 9.18 -22.90
C SER A 34 4.16 9.17 -22.77
N CYS A 35 4.63 9.09 -21.52
CA CYS A 35 6.04 8.87 -21.19
C CYS A 35 6.11 7.62 -20.33
N SER A 36 7.21 6.87 -20.39
CA SER A 36 7.35 5.65 -19.61
C SER A 36 8.63 5.64 -18.78
N ASN A 37 8.56 5.14 -17.56
CA ASN A 37 9.73 4.89 -16.74
C ASN A 37 9.75 3.42 -16.27
N VAL A 38 10.87 2.73 -16.51
CA VAL A 38 11.01 1.32 -16.16
C VAL A 38 11.30 1.21 -14.67
N ILE A 39 10.49 0.43 -13.94
CA ILE A 39 10.70 0.15 -12.52
C ILE A 39 11.70 -0.98 -12.38
N ASN A 40 11.43 -2.13 -13.00
CA ASN A 40 12.25 -3.34 -12.86
C ASN A 40 12.21 -4.17 -14.15
N GLU A 41 12.66 -5.42 -14.04
CA GLU A 41 12.74 -6.37 -15.16
C GLU A 41 11.38 -6.64 -15.82
N SER A 42 10.24 -6.52 -15.12
CA SER A 42 8.90 -6.82 -15.67
C SER A 42 7.92 -5.65 -15.67
N HIS A 43 8.13 -4.62 -14.85
CA HIS A 43 7.20 -3.52 -14.64
C HIS A 43 7.77 -2.17 -15.09
N ALA A 44 6.90 -1.35 -15.66
CA ALA A 44 7.15 0.05 -16.00
C ALA A 44 5.89 0.87 -15.72
N VAL A 45 6.05 2.18 -15.50
CA VAL A 45 4.93 3.12 -15.39
C VAL A 45 4.79 3.86 -16.69
N VAL A 46 3.57 3.98 -17.19
CA VAL A 46 3.19 4.87 -18.28
C VAL A 46 2.43 6.05 -17.71
N TYR A 47 2.95 7.26 -17.91
CA TYR A 47 2.34 8.52 -17.51
C TYR A 47 1.45 9.03 -18.64
N ALA A 48 0.14 8.99 -18.44
CA ALA A 48 -0.87 9.27 -19.46
C ALA A 48 -1.75 10.48 -19.06
N PRO A 49 -2.02 11.43 -19.97
CA PRO A 49 -2.94 12.53 -19.68
C PRO A 49 -4.33 12.00 -19.29
N ILE A 50 -4.90 12.51 -18.19
CA ILE A 50 -6.18 12.01 -17.65
C ILE A 50 -7.32 12.20 -18.65
N ASP A 51 -7.33 13.30 -19.42
CA ASP A 51 -8.34 13.62 -20.43
C ASP A 51 -8.32 12.66 -21.64
N ARG A 52 -7.29 11.82 -21.76
CA ARG A 52 -7.15 10.79 -22.79
C ARG A 52 -7.48 9.40 -22.30
N LEU A 53 -7.71 9.21 -21.01
CA LEU A 53 -8.09 7.91 -20.47
C LEU A 53 -9.53 7.57 -20.82
N PRO A 54 -9.81 6.29 -21.13
CA PRO A 54 -11.18 5.83 -21.29
C PRO A 54 -11.96 5.96 -19.97
N ASN A 55 -13.23 6.37 -20.05
CA ASN A 55 -14.10 6.48 -18.86
C ASN A 55 -14.32 5.12 -18.18
N ASP A 56 -14.23 4.03 -18.94
CA ASP A 56 -14.35 2.63 -18.53
C ASP A 56 -12.97 1.93 -18.44
N ILE A 57 -11.97 2.62 -17.88
CA ILE A 57 -10.57 2.15 -17.83
C ILE A 57 -10.39 0.71 -17.32
N ILE A 58 -11.21 0.30 -16.35
CA ILE A 58 -11.20 -1.06 -15.81
C ILE A 58 -11.49 -2.10 -16.90
N GLN A 59 -12.45 -1.83 -17.78
CA GLN A 59 -12.82 -2.72 -18.88
C GLN A 59 -11.90 -2.55 -20.09
N ALA A 60 -11.49 -1.32 -20.37
CA ALA A 60 -10.70 -0.99 -21.55
C ALA A 60 -9.24 -1.46 -21.45
N ILE A 61 -8.65 -1.43 -20.25
CA ILE A 61 -7.24 -1.73 -20.03
C ILE A 61 -7.09 -2.82 -18.95
N GLY A 62 -7.75 -2.65 -17.81
CA GLY A 62 -7.69 -3.61 -16.70
C GLY A 62 -7.71 -2.91 -15.34
N TYR A 63 -7.95 -3.67 -14.28
CA TYR A 63 -7.86 -3.16 -12.91
C TYR A 63 -6.40 -2.97 -12.46
N PHE A 64 -5.54 -3.97 -12.71
CA PHE A 64 -4.14 -3.99 -12.28
C PHE A 64 -3.25 -2.87 -12.82
N VAL A 65 -3.70 -2.15 -13.86
CA VAL A 65 -2.93 -1.02 -14.40
C VAL A 65 -3.04 0.22 -13.54
N LEU A 66 -4.08 0.32 -12.70
CA LEU A 66 -4.17 1.37 -11.71
C LEU A 66 -3.32 0.95 -10.50
N PRO A 67 -2.29 1.74 -10.12
CA PRO A 67 -1.52 1.47 -8.92
C PRO A 67 -2.43 1.35 -7.70
N THR A 68 -2.16 0.41 -6.81
CA THR A 68 -2.85 0.39 -5.52
C THR A 68 -2.40 1.54 -4.63
N LEU A 69 -3.25 1.91 -3.66
CA LEU A 69 -2.98 2.94 -2.66
C LEU A 69 -2.66 2.28 -1.32
N PHE A 70 -1.59 2.72 -0.69
CA PHE A 70 -1.14 2.25 0.63
C PHE A 70 -1.25 3.36 1.68
N GLY A 71 -1.72 3.01 2.86
CA GLY A 71 -1.69 3.84 4.05
C GLY A 71 -0.60 3.39 5.02
N LEU A 72 -0.48 4.09 6.15
CA LEU A 72 0.47 3.74 7.21
C LEU A 72 -0.02 2.56 8.04
N ALA A 73 0.88 1.63 8.35
CA ALA A 73 0.63 0.50 9.23
C ALA A 73 0.85 0.87 10.71
N ASP A 74 -0.14 1.55 11.30
CA ASP A 74 -0.28 2.00 12.71
C ASP A 74 0.87 2.84 13.31
N THR A 75 0.51 4.05 13.77
CA THR A 75 1.38 5.00 14.47
C THR A 75 1.39 4.80 16.00
N GLY A 76 0.41 4.09 16.59
CA GLY A 76 0.18 4.05 18.04
C GLY A 76 0.95 2.96 18.81
N SER A 77 1.31 1.85 18.18
CA SER A 77 1.98 0.73 18.87
C SER A 77 3.46 0.99 19.20
N LEU A 78 4.11 1.92 18.51
CA LEU A 78 5.55 2.17 18.66
C LEU A 78 5.87 2.76 20.06
N GLU A 79 5.05 3.70 20.56
CA GLU A 79 5.18 4.23 21.93
C GLU A 79 4.84 3.18 23.00
N ALA A 80 3.92 2.26 22.73
CA ALA A 80 3.46 1.27 23.69
C ALA A 80 4.43 0.08 23.83
N SER A 81 5.28 -0.17 22.82
CA SER A 81 6.01 -1.42 22.69
C SER A 81 7.04 -1.66 23.78
N GLY A 82 7.51 -0.64 24.51
CA GLY A 82 8.39 -0.81 25.67
C GLY A 82 9.56 -1.77 25.41
N ILE A 83 10.00 -1.90 24.15
CA ILE A 83 11.06 -2.81 23.70
C ILE A 83 12.39 -2.18 24.10
N THR A 84 12.58 -2.03 25.41
CA THR A 84 13.84 -1.68 26.06
C THR A 84 14.60 -2.93 26.47
N ARG A 85 14.03 -4.11 26.23
CA ARG A 85 14.58 -5.38 26.69
C ARG A 85 14.53 -6.42 25.59
N LEU A 86 15.44 -6.30 24.62
CA LEU A 86 16.13 -7.46 24.09
C LEU A 86 17.27 -6.99 23.18
N LEU A 87 18.44 -7.60 23.40
CA LEU A 87 19.59 -7.65 22.49
C LEU A 87 20.58 -6.49 22.52
N ASN A 88 21.05 -6.11 23.71
CA ASN A 88 22.48 -5.85 23.84
C ASN A 88 23.07 -7.01 24.65
N ILE A 89 23.17 -8.19 24.04
CA ILE A 89 24.00 -9.27 24.59
C ILE A 89 25.42 -8.93 24.13
N PRO A 90 26.28 -8.35 24.99
CA PRO A 90 27.57 -7.80 24.56
C PRO A 90 28.52 -8.88 24.03
N SER A 91 28.23 -10.16 24.29
CA SER A 91 29.07 -11.29 23.88
C SER A 91 29.09 -11.54 22.37
N PHE A 92 28.17 -11.00 21.59
CA PHE A 92 28.12 -11.23 20.14
C PHE A 92 28.57 -10.05 19.27
N GLY A 93 28.63 -8.82 19.80
CA GLY A 93 29.07 -7.64 19.05
C GLY A 93 28.22 -7.31 17.81
N LEU A 94 26.96 -7.77 17.76
CA LEU A 94 26.06 -7.61 16.61
C LEU A 94 25.30 -6.29 16.70
N SER A 95 25.93 -5.18 16.28
CA SER A 95 25.33 -3.84 16.30
C SER A 95 24.88 -3.34 14.91
N GLY A 96 24.98 -4.17 13.87
CA GLY A 96 24.63 -3.82 12.49
C GLY A 96 25.73 -3.15 11.68
N GLN A 97 26.97 -3.12 12.18
CA GLN A 97 28.11 -2.55 11.45
C GLN A 97 28.28 -3.21 10.06
N GLY A 98 28.39 -2.39 9.01
CA GLY A 98 28.54 -2.85 7.62
C GLY A 98 27.24 -3.22 6.92
N VAL A 99 26.10 -3.20 7.61
CA VAL A 99 24.76 -3.45 7.04
C VAL A 99 24.06 -2.11 6.76
N LEU A 100 23.21 -2.09 5.75
CA LEU A 100 22.31 -0.98 5.46
C LEU A 100 20.91 -1.28 6.00
N VAL A 101 20.23 -0.26 6.53
CA VAL A 101 18.80 -0.34 6.81
C VAL A 101 18.09 0.69 5.96
N GLY A 102 17.17 0.21 5.12
CA GLY A 102 16.37 1.01 4.22
C GLY A 102 14.96 1.21 4.75
N PHE A 103 14.43 2.43 4.66
CA PHE A 103 13.05 2.75 5.01
C PHE A 103 12.32 3.38 3.83
N ILE A 104 11.08 2.96 3.59
CA ILE A 104 10.18 3.57 2.61
C ILE A 104 8.93 3.99 3.37
N ASP A 105 8.81 5.28 3.65
CA ASP A 105 7.82 5.78 4.61
C ASP A 105 7.58 7.31 4.46
N THR A 106 7.18 7.99 5.54
CA THR A 106 6.92 9.43 5.62
C THR A 106 8.18 10.30 5.64
N GLY A 107 9.36 9.68 5.72
CA GLY A 107 10.65 10.34 5.77
C GLY A 107 11.40 10.09 7.07
N ILE A 108 12.31 11.00 7.42
CA ILE A 108 13.07 10.95 8.66
C ILE A 108 13.41 12.37 9.15
N ASP A 109 13.29 12.62 10.44
CA ASP A 109 13.92 13.77 11.09
C ASP A 109 15.42 13.52 11.21
N TYR A 110 16.18 13.96 10.22
CA TYR A 110 17.64 13.80 10.18
C TYR A 110 18.37 14.63 11.24
N THR A 111 17.70 15.60 11.87
CA THR A 111 18.28 16.44 12.93
C THR A 111 18.19 15.80 14.31
N HIS A 112 17.44 14.70 14.43
CA HIS A 112 17.25 14.01 15.70
C HIS A 112 18.57 13.39 16.21
N PRO A 113 18.95 13.56 17.50
CA PRO A 113 20.21 13.02 18.07
C PRO A 113 20.37 11.51 17.94
N ALA A 114 19.25 10.78 17.79
CA ALA A 114 19.28 9.35 17.53
C ALA A 114 20.01 8.99 16.23
N PHE A 115 20.18 9.90 15.27
CA PHE A 115 20.78 9.61 13.95
C PHE A 115 22.11 10.33 13.72
N ILE A 116 22.63 11.01 14.74
CA ILE A 116 23.86 11.80 14.69
C ILE A 116 24.98 11.07 15.46
N ASN A 117 26.11 10.85 14.81
CA ASN A 117 27.32 10.29 15.40
C ASN A 117 27.91 11.20 16.49
N ALA A 118 28.77 10.64 17.34
CA ALA A 118 29.44 11.39 18.40
C ALA A 118 30.33 12.54 17.89
N ASP A 119 30.76 12.51 16.63
CA ASP A 119 31.53 13.57 15.98
C ASP A 119 30.65 14.65 15.31
N GLY A 120 29.32 14.56 15.44
CA GLY A 120 28.36 15.49 14.86
C GLY A 120 27.93 15.16 13.43
N THR A 121 28.47 14.11 12.81
CA THR A 121 28.08 13.68 11.46
C THR A 121 26.83 12.78 11.49
N THR A 122 26.11 12.66 10.38
CA THR A 122 24.95 11.77 10.26
C THR A 122 25.32 10.31 9.98
N ARG A 123 24.48 9.37 10.41
CA ARG A 123 24.49 7.96 9.97
C ARG A 123 23.62 7.71 8.74
N ILE A 124 22.86 8.71 8.31
CA ILE A 124 22.03 8.64 7.11
C ILE A 124 22.95 8.79 5.90
N LEU A 125 22.96 7.78 5.03
CA LEU A 125 23.71 7.79 3.76
C LEU A 125 23.04 8.70 2.75
N SER A 126 21.72 8.59 2.64
CA SER A 126 20.94 9.42 1.75
C SER A 126 19.46 9.45 2.14
N ILE A 127 18.80 10.53 1.74
CA ILE A 127 17.36 10.71 1.79
C ILE A 127 16.91 11.01 0.37
N TRP A 128 16.09 10.15 -0.21
CA TRP A 128 15.35 10.47 -1.42
C TRP A 128 13.94 10.96 -1.04
N ASP A 129 13.71 12.25 -1.17
CA ASP A 129 12.39 12.86 -0.94
C ASP A 129 11.65 13.01 -2.27
N GLN A 130 10.68 12.13 -2.49
CA GLN A 130 9.87 12.11 -3.70
C GLN A 130 8.95 13.33 -3.83
N SER A 131 8.71 14.07 -2.74
CA SER A 131 7.81 15.23 -2.71
C SER A 131 8.51 16.54 -3.12
N ILE A 132 9.83 16.62 -2.97
CA ILE A 132 10.60 17.84 -3.28
C ILE A 132 11.17 17.78 -4.70
N GLN A 133 10.84 18.78 -5.53
CA GLN A 133 11.24 18.82 -6.95
C GLN A 133 12.27 19.92 -7.27
N THR A 134 12.72 20.67 -6.27
CA THR A 134 13.59 21.85 -6.46
C THR A 134 15.08 21.51 -6.48
N GLY A 135 15.47 20.32 -6.01
CA GLY A 135 16.85 19.85 -6.02
C GLY A 135 17.14 18.85 -7.14
N PRO A 136 18.36 18.27 -7.17
CA PRO A 136 18.72 17.28 -8.16
C PRO A 136 17.94 15.99 -7.93
N SER A 137 17.16 15.60 -8.94
CA SER A 137 16.58 14.26 -8.99
C SER A 137 17.67 13.23 -9.31
N PRO A 138 17.65 12.03 -8.70
CA PRO A 138 18.56 10.98 -9.11
C PRO A 138 18.26 10.58 -10.56
N ASN A 139 19.30 10.60 -11.41
CA ASN A 139 19.23 10.53 -12.88
C ASN A 139 18.37 9.37 -13.44
N THR A 140 18.20 8.31 -12.66
CA THR A 140 17.44 7.11 -13.03
C THR A 140 15.92 7.28 -12.86
N TYR A 141 15.46 8.13 -11.95
CA TYR A 141 14.05 8.19 -11.53
C TYR A 141 13.32 9.40 -12.11
N TYR A 142 14.02 10.50 -12.41
CA TYR A 142 13.50 11.71 -13.06
C TYR A 142 12.55 12.57 -12.20
N TYR A 143 12.31 12.25 -10.93
CA TYR A 143 11.57 13.08 -9.98
C TYR A 143 12.13 12.97 -8.55
N GLY A 144 11.61 13.82 -7.65
CA GLY A 144 12.09 13.92 -6.28
C GLY A 144 13.47 14.55 -6.19
N THR A 145 13.98 14.68 -4.96
CA THR A 145 15.30 15.22 -4.68
C THR A 145 16.08 14.25 -3.79
N GLU A 146 17.31 13.96 -4.16
CA GLU A 146 18.24 13.19 -3.31
C GLU A 146 19.14 14.13 -2.50
N TYR A 147 19.20 13.85 -1.20
CA TYR A 147 20.13 14.48 -0.28
C TYR A 147 21.15 13.45 0.18
N THR A 148 22.40 13.68 -0.19
CA THR A 148 23.55 12.85 0.19
C THR A 148 23.95 13.10 1.64
N ARG A 149 24.68 12.16 2.23
CA ARG A 149 25.32 12.29 3.54
C ARG A 149 26.10 13.60 3.69
N GLU A 150 26.82 14.02 2.66
CA GLU A 150 27.59 15.25 2.65
C GLU A 150 26.70 16.48 2.79
N GLN A 151 25.57 16.53 2.08
CA GLN A 151 24.58 17.60 2.20
C GLN A 151 23.89 17.60 3.56
N ILE A 152 23.57 16.41 4.09
CA ILE A 152 22.97 16.28 5.43
C ILE A 152 23.96 16.76 6.50
N ASN A 153 25.23 16.40 6.42
CA ASN A 153 26.27 16.90 7.32
C ASN A 153 26.44 18.42 7.23
N LEU A 154 26.38 18.97 6.02
CA LEU A 154 26.41 20.42 5.81
C LEU A 154 25.19 21.10 6.44
N ALA A 155 24.00 20.49 6.34
CA ALA A 155 22.78 20.96 7.00
C ALA A 155 22.92 20.92 8.52
N LEU A 156 23.41 19.82 9.10
CA LEU A 156 23.61 19.66 10.55
C LEU A 156 24.61 20.67 11.15
N ALA A 157 25.56 21.17 10.34
CA ALA A 157 26.51 22.20 10.76
C ALA A 157 25.95 23.64 10.61
N ASN A 158 24.77 23.81 10.02
CA ASN A 158 24.12 25.10 9.82
C ASN A 158 23.16 25.41 10.98
N GLU A 159 23.00 26.68 11.32
CA GLU A 159 22.01 27.13 12.33
C GLU A 159 20.56 26.85 11.88
N ASP A 160 20.32 26.79 10.56
CA ASP A 160 19.06 26.40 9.94
C ASP A 160 19.28 25.22 8.97
N PRO A 161 19.26 23.97 9.45
CA PRO A 161 19.48 22.79 8.62
C PRO A 161 18.50 22.66 7.44
N ILE A 162 17.25 23.07 7.64
CA ILE A 162 16.15 22.95 6.66
C ILE A 162 16.42 23.84 5.43
N SER A 163 17.18 24.92 5.57
CA SER A 163 17.60 25.76 4.44
C SER A 163 18.49 25.02 3.42
N ILE A 164 19.15 23.94 3.83
CA ILE A 164 20.04 23.13 2.98
C ILE A 164 19.37 21.82 2.59
N VAL A 165 18.80 21.10 3.57
CA VAL A 165 18.05 19.86 3.35
C VAL A 165 16.61 20.10 3.83
N PRO A 166 15.70 20.54 2.95
CA PRO A 166 14.32 20.87 3.32
C PRO A 166 13.40 19.65 3.55
N SER A 167 13.92 18.43 3.48
CA SER A 167 13.15 17.21 3.79
C SER A 167 12.86 17.13 5.29
N VAL A 168 11.59 17.19 5.66
CA VAL A 168 11.10 17.06 7.05
C VAL A 168 10.18 15.83 7.11
N ASP A 169 10.15 15.10 8.22
CA ASP A 169 9.12 14.09 8.46
C ASP A 169 7.97 14.73 9.24
N GLU A 170 6.96 15.23 8.55
CA GLU A 170 5.84 15.95 9.19
C GLU A 170 4.89 15.02 9.95
N ILE A 171 4.97 13.71 9.68
CA ILE A 171 4.07 12.70 10.25
C ILE A 171 4.75 11.94 11.40
N GLY A 172 6.07 11.72 11.31
CA GLY A 172 6.88 11.09 12.36
C GLY A 172 6.90 9.55 12.35
N HIS A 173 6.12 8.92 11.46
CA HIS A 173 6.02 7.46 11.36
C HIS A 173 7.36 6.84 10.92
N GLY A 174 7.95 7.36 9.83
CA GLY A 174 9.26 6.92 9.34
C GLY A 174 10.39 7.18 10.34
N THR A 175 10.39 8.34 11.00
CA THR A 175 11.34 8.66 12.09
C THR A 175 11.28 7.64 13.22
N SER A 176 10.07 7.23 13.61
CA SER A 176 9.85 6.27 14.68
C SER A 176 10.32 4.87 14.30
N LEU A 177 10.04 4.41 13.08
CA LEU A 177 10.56 3.13 12.55
C LEU A 177 12.09 3.11 12.49
N ALA A 178 12.69 4.20 11.98
CA ALA A 178 14.14 4.36 11.94
C ALA A 178 14.77 4.39 13.34
N GLY A 179 14.10 5.04 14.29
CA GLY A 179 14.49 5.12 15.69
C GLY A 179 14.55 3.74 16.34
N ILE A 180 13.45 2.97 16.31
CA ILE A 180 13.41 1.62 16.92
C ILE A 180 14.43 0.69 16.27
N THR A 181 14.63 0.81 14.97
CA THR A 181 15.53 -0.09 14.26
C THR A 181 16.99 0.26 14.50
N ALA A 182 17.37 1.52 14.28
CA ALA A 182 18.76 1.93 14.17
C ALA A 182 19.11 3.14 15.03
N GLY A 183 18.24 3.66 15.90
CA GLY A 183 18.52 4.82 16.74
C GLY A 183 19.69 4.64 17.71
N ASN A 184 20.47 5.70 17.95
CA ASN A 184 21.59 5.68 18.87
C ASN A 184 21.15 5.32 20.30
N PRO A 185 22.02 4.67 21.09
CA PRO A 185 21.78 4.48 22.51
C PRO A 185 21.66 5.84 23.22
N SER A 186 20.58 6.01 23.97
CA SER A 186 20.32 7.14 24.85
C SER A 186 20.08 6.62 26.27
N PRO A 187 21.12 6.57 27.12
CA PRO A 187 21.00 6.10 28.50
C PRO A 187 20.01 6.91 29.33
N GLU A 188 19.93 8.22 29.08
CA GLU A 188 19.02 9.14 29.77
C GLU A 188 17.55 8.81 29.51
N ASN A 189 17.23 8.41 28.28
CA ASN A 189 15.87 8.01 27.87
C ASN A 189 15.63 6.51 27.99
N ASN A 190 16.61 5.74 28.48
CA ASN A 190 16.59 4.28 28.50
C ASN A 190 16.17 3.70 27.13
N PHE A 191 16.80 4.18 26.07
CA PHE A 191 16.46 3.86 24.69
C PHE A 191 17.70 3.42 23.90
N SER A 192 17.52 2.49 22.96
CA SER A 192 18.48 2.17 21.92
C SER A 192 17.73 1.49 20.79
N GLY A 193 18.10 1.79 19.56
CA GLY A 193 17.70 0.96 18.43
C GLY A 193 18.35 -0.43 18.54
N ILE A 194 17.83 -1.37 17.74
CA ILE A 194 18.32 -2.76 17.67
C ILE A 194 19.71 -2.85 17.02
N VAL A 195 19.94 -2.06 15.96
CA VAL A 195 21.19 -2.02 15.17
C VAL A 195 21.77 -0.60 15.11
N PRO A 196 22.26 -0.06 16.23
CA PRO A 196 22.70 1.34 16.31
C PRO A 196 23.97 1.66 15.51
N SER A 197 24.67 0.66 14.97
CA SER A 197 25.85 0.85 14.10
C SER A 197 25.57 0.63 12.62
N ALA A 198 24.30 0.39 12.23
CA ALA A 198 23.93 0.33 10.82
C ALA A 198 23.85 1.74 10.20
N ASP A 199 24.14 1.82 8.90
CA ASP A 199 23.88 3.03 8.11
C ASP A 199 22.45 3.01 7.59
N ILE A 200 21.86 4.21 7.48
CA ILE A 200 20.44 4.39 7.18
C ILE A 200 20.28 4.95 5.76
N VAL A 201 19.33 4.42 4.99
CA VAL A 201 18.92 4.95 3.67
C VAL A 201 17.41 5.17 3.72
N VAL A 202 16.93 6.34 3.34
CA VAL A 202 15.51 6.70 3.51
C VAL A 202 14.89 7.14 2.19
N VAL A 203 13.68 6.66 1.93
CA VAL A 203 12.79 7.15 0.89
C VAL A 203 11.58 7.77 1.58
N LYS A 204 11.42 9.09 1.42
CA LYS A 204 10.18 9.80 1.77
C LYS A 204 9.26 9.77 0.55
N LEU A 205 8.10 9.13 0.71
CA LEU A 205 7.12 9.00 -0.35
C LEU A 205 6.33 10.30 -0.55
N LYS A 206 5.98 10.59 -1.80
CA LYS A 206 5.02 11.67 -2.12
C LYS A 206 3.58 11.17 -1.95
N GLN A 207 2.66 12.08 -1.64
CA GLN A 207 1.24 11.75 -1.66
C GLN A 207 0.79 11.24 -3.02
N ALA A 208 -0.16 10.32 -3.00
CA ALA A 208 -0.78 9.79 -4.20
C ALA A 208 -1.54 10.87 -4.97
N LYS A 209 -1.49 10.78 -6.30
CA LYS A 209 -2.20 11.68 -7.20
C LYS A 209 -3.70 11.67 -6.95
N ARG A 210 -4.31 12.85 -7.05
CA ARG A 210 -5.73 13.08 -6.78
C ARG A 210 -6.63 12.23 -7.69
N PHE A 211 -6.24 12.04 -8.95
CA PHE A 211 -6.96 11.17 -9.87
C PHE A 211 -7.21 9.77 -9.28
N LEU A 212 -6.14 9.14 -8.76
CA LEU A 212 -6.20 7.79 -8.23
C LEU A 212 -6.94 7.75 -6.89
N ARG A 213 -6.70 8.73 -6.02
CA ARG A 213 -7.42 8.88 -4.74
C ARG A 213 -8.93 9.05 -4.95
N ASN A 214 -9.33 9.87 -5.91
CA ASN A 214 -10.73 10.07 -6.27
C ASN A 214 -11.34 8.80 -6.89
N PHE A 215 -10.58 8.08 -7.73
CA PHE A 215 -11.04 6.83 -8.32
C PHE A 215 -11.40 5.79 -7.25
N PHE A 216 -10.57 5.69 -6.20
CA PHE A 216 -10.76 4.76 -5.08
C PHE A 216 -11.49 5.35 -3.88
N MET A 217 -12.12 6.53 -4.03
CA MET A 217 -12.92 7.17 -2.99
C MET A 217 -12.17 7.32 -1.66
N VAL A 218 -10.86 7.61 -1.72
CA VAL A 218 -10.03 7.83 -0.54
C VAL A 218 -10.33 9.21 0.03
N LYS A 219 -10.55 9.30 1.34
CA LYS A 219 -10.81 10.57 2.03
C LYS A 219 -9.73 11.64 1.74
N GLU A 220 -10.14 12.90 1.70
CA GLU A 220 -9.28 14.02 1.24
C GLU A 220 -8.03 14.24 2.10
N ASP A 221 -8.13 14.03 3.42
CA ASP A 221 -7.04 14.24 4.38
C ASP A 221 -6.18 12.99 4.63
N ALA A 222 -6.50 11.84 4.01
CA ALA A 222 -5.72 10.62 4.19
C ALA A 222 -4.30 10.74 3.63
N ILE A 223 -3.36 10.25 4.42
CA ILE A 223 -2.01 9.93 3.96
C ILE A 223 -2.11 8.68 3.09
N SER A 224 -1.87 8.82 1.79
CA SER A 224 -1.91 7.73 0.83
C SER A 224 -0.72 7.79 -0.12
N PHE A 225 -0.13 6.64 -0.41
CA PHE A 225 1.01 6.49 -1.30
C PHE A 225 0.68 5.52 -2.43
N GLN A 226 1.22 5.76 -3.63
CA GLN A 226 0.95 4.89 -4.78
C GLN A 226 1.95 3.73 -4.86
N GLU A 227 1.47 2.58 -5.30
CA GLU A 227 2.27 1.36 -5.47
C GLU A 227 3.55 1.60 -6.28
N ASN A 228 3.46 2.33 -7.39
CA ASN A 228 4.59 2.58 -8.27
C ASN A 228 5.69 3.43 -7.60
N ASP A 229 5.31 4.41 -6.78
CA ASP A 229 6.26 5.24 -6.02
C ASP A 229 7.00 4.42 -4.97
N ILE A 230 6.30 3.47 -4.32
CA ILE A 230 6.88 2.51 -3.38
C ILE A 230 7.86 1.60 -4.13
N MET A 231 7.48 1.07 -5.29
CA MET A 231 8.35 0.19 -6.09
C MET A 231 9.62 0.91 -6.56
N PHE A 232 9.53 2.19 -6.97
CA PHE A 232 10.73 2.98 -7.25
C PHE A 232 11.56 3.21 -5.98
N GLY A 233 10.93 3.44 -4.83
CA GLY A 233 11.60 3.50 -3.53
C GLY A 233 12.41 2.24 -3.22
N VAL A 234 11.82 1.07 -3.44
CA VAL A 234 12.51 -0.21 -3.27
C VAL A 234 13.70 -0.30 -4.22
N ARG A 235 13.53 0.07 -5.50
CA ARG A 235 14.65 0.08 -6.44
C ARG A 235 15.78 1.01 -5.99
N TYR A 236 15.46 2.21 -5.52
CA TYR A 236 16.44 3.16 -4.99
C TYR A 236 17.28 2.55 -3.87
N LEU A 237 16.64 1.94 -2.87
CA LEU A 237 17.34 1.27 -1.77
C LEU A 237 18.26 0.14 -2.26
N ILE A 238 17.81 -0.66 -3.23
CA ILE A 238 18.59 -1.74 -3.82
C ILE A 238 19.77 -1.20 -4.64
N ASP A 239 19.58 -0.14 -5.41
CA ASP A 239 20.64 0.47 -6.22
C ASP A 239 21.76 1.03 -5.32
N ILE A 240 21.41 1.72 -4.23
CA ILE A 240 22.39 2.19 -3.22
C ILE A 240 23.14 1.00 -2.58
N ALA A 241 22.42 -0.07 -2.21
CA ALA A 241 23.04 -1.25 -1.61
C ALA A 241 24.04 -1.94 -2.57
N ARG A 242 23.69 -2.01 -3.86
CA ARG A 242 24.55 -2.56 -4.91
C ARG A 242 25.76 -1.68 -5.20
N GLU A 243 25.58 -0.36 -5.27
CA GLU A 243 26.68 0.60 -5.46
C GLU A 243 27.71 0.49 -4.33
N LEU A 244 27.24 0.36 -3.09
CA LEU A 244 28.11 0.21 -1.92
C LEU A 244 28.59 -1.23 -1.69
N ASN A 245 28.08 -2.20 -2.45
CA ASN A 245 28.33 -3.64 -2.28
C ASN A 245 28.12 -4.12 -0.84
N ARG A 246 26.95 -3.79 -0.27
CA ARG A 246 26.58 -4.09 1.13
C ARG A 246 25.21 -4.77 1.22
N PRO A 247 25.00 -5.65 2.22
CA PRO A 247 23.67 -6.19 2.48
C PRO A 247 22.74 -5.10 3.02
N ILE A 248 21.45 -5.22 2.72
CA ILE A 248 20.40 -4.29 3.13
C ILE A 248 19.20 -5.02 3.73
N ALA A 249 18.70 -4.49 4.85
CA ALA A 249 17.40 -4.83 5.40
C ALA A 249 16.43 -3.67 5.12
N ILE A 250 15.32 -3.94 4.43
CA ILE A 250 14.32 -2.95 4.05
C ILE A 250 13.08 -3.12 4.95
N CYS A 251 12.63 -2.03 5.55
CA CYS A 251 11.40 -1.98 6.32
C CYS A 251 10.35 -1.15 5.57
N ILE A 252 9.17 -1.74 5.36
CA ILE A 252 8.01 -1.09 4.74
C ILE A 252 6.86 -1.15 5.74
N GLY A 253 6.58 -0.01 6.37
CA GLY A 253 5.51 0.16 7.35
C GLY A 253 4.19 0.61 6.73
N LEU A 254 3.84 0.02 5.58
CA LEU A 254 2.68 0.44 4.78
C LEU A 254 1.72 -0.74 4.57
N GLU A 255 0.43 -0.45 4.43
CA GLU A 255 -0.63 -1.45 4.29
C GLU A 255 -1.72 -1.05 3.30
N THR A 256 -2.37 -2.04 2.69
CA THR A 256 -3.61 -1.88 1.91
C THR A 256 -4.46 -3.16 1.87
N ASN A 257 -5.78 -2.98 1.80
CA ASN A 257 -6.78 -4.03 1.54
C ASN A 257 -7.14 -4.13 0.05
N GLN A 258 -6.49 -3.34 -0.82
CA GLN A 258 -6.73 -3.40 -2.25
C GLN A 258 -6.01 -4.60 -2.87
N GLY A 259 -6.70 -5.30 -3.77
CA GLY A 259 -6.20 -6.49 -4.45
C GLY A 259 -6.79 -7.78 -3.92
N SER A 260 -6.34 -8.91 -4.47
CA SER A 260 -6.89 -10.26 -4.21
C SER A 260 -6.34 -10.95 -2.97
N HIS A 261 -5.32 -10.37 -2.34
CA HIS A 261 -4.60 -10.97 -1.20
C HIS A 261 -3.89 -12.31 -1.49
N ASP A 262 -3.70 -12.70 -2.76
CA ASP A 262 -3.07 -13.97 -3.17
C ASP A 262 -1.54 -13.92 -3.37
N GLY A 263 -0.92 -12.77 -3.11
CA GLY A 263 0.51 -12.53 -3.25
C GLY A 263 1.00 -12.22 -4.68
N ARG A 264 0.11 -12.16 -5.68
CA ARG A 264 0.45 -11.93 -7.10
C ARG A 264 0.41 -10.46 -7.53
N GLY A 265 0.03 -9.55 -6.63
CA GLY A 265 0.11 -8.10 -6.86
C GLY A 265 1.53 -7.65 -7.26
N ALA A 266 1.63 -6.52 -7.95
CA ALA A 266 2.89 -6.07 -8.57
C ALA A 266 3.98 -5.80 -7.52
N LEU A 267 3.67 -5.07 -6.44
CA LEU A 267 4.59 -4.85 -5.33
C LEU A 267 4.94 -6.17 -4.61
N SER A 268 3.95 -7.00 -4.27
CA SER A 268 4.17 -8.27 -3.56
C SER A 268 5.08 -9.23 -4.32
N SER A 269 4.87 -9.33 -5.64
CA SER A 269 5.71 -10.12 -6.54
C SER A 269 7.13 -9.54 -6.65
N TYR A 270 7.25 -8.21 -6.74
CA TYR A 270 8.54 -7.54 -6.83
C TYR A 270 9.37 -7.71 -5.54
N LEU A 271 8.75 -7.53 -4.37
CA LEU A 271 9.39 -7.77 -3.09
C LEU A 271 9.78 -9.24 -2.92
N SER A 272 8.95 -10.18 -3.38
CA SER A 272 9.29 -11.60 -3.33
C SER A 272 10.52 -11.94 -4.19
N LEU A 273 10.62 -11.38 -5.39
CA LEU A 273 11.77 -11.56 -6.27
C LEU A 273 13.07 -10.99 -5.68
N LEU A 274 13.00 -9.87 -4.97
CA LEU A 274 14.14 -9.26 -4.31
C LEU A 274 14.52 -9.99 -3.02
N GLY A 275 13.54 -10.42 -2.23
CA GLY A 275 13.77 -11.15 -0.98
C GLY A 275 14.43 -12.51 -1.17
N ASP A 276 14.33 -13.10 -2.36
CA ASP A 276 15.01 -14.36 -2.72
C ASP A 276 16.50 -14.16 -3.08
N GLN A 277 16.97 -12.90 -3.17
CA GLN A 277 18.36 -12.59 -3.50
C GLN A 277 19.23 -12.49 -2.24
N ALA A 278 20.44 -13.04 -2.33
CA ALA A 278 21.41 -12.96 -1.24
C ALA A 278 21.77 -11.51 -0.88
N GLY A 279 21.75 -11.21 0.42
CA GLY A 279 22.10 -9.88 0.94
C GLY A 279 20.94 -8.89 1.01
N ILE A 280 19.72 -9.30 0.62
CA ILE A 280 18.51 -8.48 0.74
C ILE A 280 17.56 -9.16 1.72
N ALA A 281 17.15 -8.44 2.77
CA ALA A 281 16.08 -8.84 3.67
C ALA A 281 14.97 -7.79 3.61
N ILE A 282 13.71 -8.22 3.57
CA ILE A 282 12.56 -7.32 3.50
C ILE A 282 11.62 -7.68 4.64
N ALA A 283 11.26 -6.70 5.45
CA ALA A 283 10.29 -6.80 6.52
C ALA A 283 9.09 -5.89 6.22
N VAL A 284 7.89 -6.48 6.30
CA VAL A 284 6.61 -5.80 6.03
C VAL A 284 5.67 -6.02 7.21
N ALA A 285 4.82 -5.05 7.49
CA ALA A 285 3.78 -5.21 8.50
C ALA A 285 2.70 -6.19 8.00
N VAL A 286 2.11 -6.97 8.92
CA VAL A 286 0.93 -7.80 8.62
C VAL A 286 -0.33 -6.97 8.35
N GLY A 287 -0.35 -5.73 8.85
CA GLY A 287 -1.45 -4.77 8.78
C GLY A 287 -2.33 -4.75 10.05
N ASN A 288 -3.25 -3.79 10.14
CA ASN A 288 -4.05 -3.48 11.33
C ASN A 288 -5.56 -3.61 11.11
N GLU A 289 -5.97 -4.49 10.20
CA GLU A 289 -7.35 -4.68 9.77
C GLU A 289 -8.03 -5.90 10.43
N GLY A 290 -7.35 -6.55 11.39
CA GLY A 290 -7.81 -7.80 12.00
C GLY A 290 -9.12 -7.71 12.80
N ASN A 291 -9.52 -6.51 13.21
CA ASN A 291 -10.74 -6.28 13.99
C ASN A 291 -11.51 -5.02 13.52
N THR A 292 -11.28 -4.56 12.29
CA THR A 292 -11.95 -3.38 11.72
C THR A 292 -13.32 -3.71 11.14
N GLY A 293 -13.59 -4.99 10.84
CA GLY A 293 -14.84 -5.42 10.22
C GLY A 293 -14.88 -5.15 8.70
N HIS A 294 -13.71 -5.01 8.08
CA HIS A 294 -13.55 -4.68 6.66
C HIS A 294 -13.36 -5.89 5.74
N HIS A 295 -13.46 -7.11 6.27
CA HIS A 295 -13.40 -8.33 5.48
C HIS A 295 -14.63 -9.20 5.72
N PHE A 296 -15.20 -9.74 4.64
CA PHE A 296 -16.26 -10.74 4.65
C PHE A 296 -15.85 -11.90 3.76
N ARG A 297 -15.95 -13.12 4.30
CA ARG A 297 -15.76 -14.35 3.53
C ARG A 297 -17.09 -15.09 3.38
N GLY A 298 -17.42 -15.45 2.14
CA GLY A 298 -18.61 -16.22 1.82
C GLY A 298 -18.30 -17.57 1.20
N VAL A 299 -19.11 -18.57 1.51
CA VAL A 299 -19.03 -19.92 0.93
C VAL A 299 -20.41 -20.32 0.43
N ILE A 300 -20.53 -20.58 -0.88
CA ILE A 300 -21.76 -21.09 -1.49
C ILE A 300 -21.57 -22.58 -1.72
N GLU A 301 -22.24 -23.40 -0.91
CA GLU A 301 -22.07 -24.84 -0.90
C GLU A 301 -22.75 -25.55 -2.07
N ARG A 302 -22.08 -26.59 -2.59
CA ARG A 302 -22.66 -27.48 -3.59
C ARG A 302 -23.96 -28.13 -3.09
N GLY A 303 -25.02 -28.02 -3.88
CA GLY A 303 -26.32 -28.62 -3.57
C GLY A 303 -27.10 -27.91 -2.47
N GLY A 304 -26.55 -26.81 -1.92
CA GLY A 304 -27.24 -25.91 -0.99
C GLY A 304 -28.02 -24.81 -1.70
N GLN A 305 -28.44 -23.80 -0.94
CA GLN A 305 -28.92 -22.54 -1.53
C GLN A 305 -27.78 -21.93 -2.34
N GLN A 306 -28.00 -21.72 -3.64
CA GLN A 306 -26.98 -21.19 -4.56
C GLN A 306 -26.81 -19.67 -4.41
N SER A 307 -26.86 -19.17 -3.18
CA SER A 307 -26.66 -17.77 -2.83
C SER A 307 -26.26 -17.58 -1.38
N GLU A 308 -25.43 -16.58 -1.11
CA GLU A 308 -25.07 -16.10 0.22
C GLU A 308 -25.49 -14.62 0.36
N VAL A 309 -25.80 -14.15 1.57
CA VAL A 309 -26.14 -12.73 1.79
C VAL A 309 -25.09 -12.09 2.67
N LEU A 310 -24.44 -11.06 2.16
CA LEU A 310 -23.58 -10.19 2.97
C LEU A 310 -24.33 -8.91 3.32
N GLU A 311 -24.19 -8.48 4.57
CA GLU A 311 -24.79 -7.25 5.09
C GLU A 311 -23.69 -6.26 5.48
N LEU A 312 -23.79 -5.05 4.96
CA LEU A 312 -22.84 -3.95 5.16
C LEU A 312 -23.57 -2.82 5.89
N ARG A 313 -23.08 -2.46 7.08
CA ARG A 313 -23.56 -1.29 7.81
C ARG A 313 -22.72 -0.07 7.40
N VAL A 314 -23.38 0.94 6.86
CA VAL A 314 -22.77 2.23 6.51
C VAL A 314 -23.26 3.29 7.50
N GLY A 315 -22.33 4.03 8.10
CA GLY A 315 -22.60 5.14 9.01
C GLY A 315 -22.98 6.44 8.29
N ALA A 316 -23.41 7.43 9.06
CA ALA A 316 -23.69 8.77 8.56
C ALA A 316 -22.44 9.46 7.97
N ASP A 317 -22.65 10.55 7.23
CA ASP A 317 -21.60 11.43 6.70
C ASP A 317 -20.51 10.70 5.88
N ASN A 318 -20.92 9.71 5.10
CA ASN A 318 -20.03 8.94 4.23
C ASN A 318 -20.00 9.55 2.82
N GLU A 319 -18.84 10.04 2.39
CA GLU A 319 -18.66 10.63 1.06
C GLU A 319 -18.49 9.57 -0.04
N GLY A 320 -18.05 8.36 0.33
CA GLY A 320 -17.81 7.26 -0.58
C GLY A 320 -16.73 6.29 -0.07
N PHE A 321 -16.72 5.11 -0.66
CA PHE A 321 -15.69 4.09 -0.47
C PHE A 321 -15.75 3.08 -1.64
N THR A 322 -14.75 2.22 -1.73
CA THR A 322 -14.76 1.09 -2.66
C THR A 322 -15.01 -0.22 -1.93
N MET A 323 -15.57 -1.21 -2.60
CA MET A 323 -15.71 -2.57 -2.10
C MET A 323 -15.25 -3.50 -3.19
N GLU A 324 -14.26 -4.33 -2.88
CA GLU A 324 -13.67 -5.27 -3.82
C GLU A 324 -14.14 -6.68 -3.48
N PHE A 325 -14.94 -7.26 -4.37
CA PHE A 325 -15.35 -8.66 -4.31
C PHE A 325 -14.39 -9.50 -5.16
N TRP A 326 -13.78 -10.51 -4.56
CA TRP A 326 -12.91 -11.47 -5.23
C TRP A 326 -13.51 -12.87 -5.13
N GLY A 327 -13.84 -13.46 -6.27
CA GLY A 327 -14.43 -14.79 -6.35
C GLY A 327 -13.47 -15.82 -6.94
N ASP A 328 -13.31 -16.95 -6.24
CA ASP A 328 -12.39 -18.00 -6.63
C ASP A 328 -12.81 -18.66 -7.96
N SER A 329 -11.85 -18.78 -8.88
CA SER A 329 -12.01 -19.58 -10.09
C SER A 329 -12.16 -21.08 -9.75
N PRO A 330 -13.03 -21.86 -10.43
CA PRO A 330 -13.77 -21.54 -11.66
C PRO A 330 -15.19 -20.98 -11.44
N GLY A 331 -15.53 -20.53 -10.23
CA GLY A 331 -16.84 -19.96 -9.94
C GLY A 331 -17.06 -18.63 -10.70
N THR A 332 -18.30 -18.35 -11.08
CA THR A 332 -18.69 -17.00 -11.53
C THR A 332 -19.84 -16.49 -10.69
N PHE A 333 -19.65 -15.30 -10.12
CA PHE A 333 -20.48 -14.66 -9.13
C PHE A 333 -21.19 -13.43 -9.68
N SER A 334 -22.34 -13.12 -9.10
CA SER A 334 -23.18 -11.97 -9.44
C SER A 334 -23.98 -11.51 -8.25
N LEU A 335 -24.40 -10.25 -8.27
CA LEU A 335 -24.98 -9.56 -7.11
C LEU A 335 -26.40 -9.10 -7.41
N ASP A 336 -27.30 -9.20 -6.44
CA ASP A 336 -28.41 -8.24 -6.30
C ASP A 336 -28.14 -7.31 -5.11
N ILE A 337 -28.85 -6.17 -5.08
CA ILE A 337 -28.62 -5.12 -4.07
C ILE A 337 -29.96 -4.70 -3.47
N LEU A 338 -30.03 -4.64 -2.15
CA LEU A 338 -31.12 -4.02 -1.41
C LEU A 338 -30.55 -2.85 -0.60
N SER A 339 -31.04 -1.65 -0.88
CA SER A 339 -30.64 -0.43 -0.18
C SER A 339 -31.25 -0.34 1.22
N PRO A 340 -30.73 0.53 2.11
CA PRO A 340 -31.28 0.75 3.43
C PRO A 340 -32.74 1.22 3.43
N THR A 341 -33.15 2.00 2.43
CA THR A 341 -34.55 2.46 2.30
C THR A 341 -35.48 1.40 1.68
N GLY A 342 -34.95 0.26 1.24
CA GLY A 342 -35.70 -0.86 0.69
C GLY A 342 -35.82 -0.86 -0.83
N GLU A 343 -35.06 -0.03 -1.53
CA GLU A 343 -34.98 -0.08 -2.99
C GLU A 343 -34.18 -1.31 -3.44
N TYR A 344 -34.75 -2.09 -4.36
CA TYR A 344 -34.18 -3.35 -4.82
C TYR A 344 -33.66 -3.24 -6.25
N ILE A 345 -32.38 -3.54 -6.43
CA ILE A 345 -31.71 -3.65 -7.72
C ILE A 345 -31.61 -5.14 -8.07
N PRO A 346 -32.31 -5.60 -9.13
CA PRO A 346 -32.27 -7.01 -9.53
C PRO A 346 -30.86 -7.49 -9.86
N ARG A 347 -30.68 -8.80 -9.77
CA ARG A 347 -29.41 -9.49 -10.08
C ARG A 347 -28.77 -8.96 -11.37
N ILE A 348 -27.55 -8.45 -11.23
CA ILE A 348 -26.74 -7.99 -12.35
C ILE A 348 -25.99 -9.21 -12.90
N PRO A 349 -26.27 -9.66 -14.14
CA PRO A 349 -25.62 -10.83 -14.69
C PRO A 349 -24.14 -10.57 -14.94
N ALA A 350 -23.28 -11.48 -14.51
CA ALA A 350 -21.85 -11.40 -14.75
C ALA A 350 -21.54 -11.65 -16.23
N ARG A 351 -21.08 -10.62 -16.96
CA ARG A 351 -20.76 -10.67 -18.39
C ARG A 351 -19.44 -9.96 -18.64
N ILE A 352 -18.77 -10.34 -19.73
CA ILE A 352 -17.57 -9.64 -20.21
C ILE A 352 -17.95 -8.20 -20.54
N GLY A 353 -17.18 -7.22 -20.06
CA GLY A 353 -17.44 -5.81 -20.34
C GLY A 353 -18.61 -5.22 -19.54
N GLU A 354 -19.12 -5.90 -18.51
CA GLU A 354 -20.27 -5.39 -17.75
C GLU A 354 -19.83 -4.30 -16.76
N THR A 355 -20.10 -3.05 -17.14
CA THR A 355 -20.07 -1.89 -16.24
C THR A 355 -21.51 -1.38 -16.05
N ARG A 356 -21.86 -1.08 -14.79
CA ARG A 356 -23.18 -0.59 -14.38
C ARG A 356 -23.05 0.62 -13.50
N VAL A 357 -23.85 1.66 -13.79
CA VAL A 357 -24.07 2.77 -12.86
C VAL A 357 -25.47 2.60 -12.27
N VAL A 358 -25.53 2.25 -10.99
CA VAL A 358 -26.77 2.12 -10.23
C VAL A 358 -27.05 3.45 -9.56
N ARG A 359 -28.24 4.01 -9.82
CA ARG A 359 -28.74 5.23 -9.18
C ARG A 359 -30.04 4.89 -8.48
N PHE A 360 -30.10 5.17 -7.19
CA PHE A 360 -31.29 4.94 -6.38
C PHE A 360 -32.26 6.13 -6.54
N ILE A 361 -33.56 5.87 -6.44
CA ILE A 361 -34.63 6.85 -6.65
C ILE A 361 -34.85 7.69 -5.40
N PHE A 362 -34.76 7.07 -4.22
CA PHE A 362 -35.09 7.71 -2.93
C PHE A 362 -33.86 8.07 -2.10
N GLU A 363 -32.68 7.97 -2.70
CA GLU A 363 -31.38 8.10 -2.06
C GLU A 363 -30.42 8.84 -3.00
N GLU A 364 -29.44 9.55 -2.46
CA GLU A 364 -28.40 10.23 -3.27
C GLU A 364 -27.30 9.27 -3.75
N THR A 365 -27.36 8.01 -3.28
CA THR A 365 -26.34 7.01 -3.54
C THR A 365 -26.20 6.68 -5.01
N VAL A 366 -24.96 6.62 -5.47
CA VAL A 366 -24.58 6.06 -6.76
C VAL A 366 -23.57 4.96 -6.54
N ILE A 367 -23.78 3.81 -7.16
CA ILE A 367 -22.81 2.69 -7.14
C ILE A 367 -22.35 2.46 -8.58
N ASN A 368 -21.06 2.65 -8.82
CA ASN A 368 -20.41 2.24 -10.06
C ASN A 368 -19.90 0.82 -9.86
N ILE A 369 -20.32 -0.11 -10.72
CA ILE A 369 -20.03 -1.54 -10.59
C ILE A 369 -19.32 -1.99 -11.86
N ASP A 370 -18.11 -2.50 -11.70
CA ASP A 370 -17.28 -3.02 -12.79
C ASP A 370 -17.07 -4.53 -12.57
N TYR A 371 -17.56 -5.37 -13.49
CA TYR A 371 -17.33 -6.82 -13.46
C TYR A 371 -16.14 -7.20 -14.32
N LEU A 372 -15.13 -7.81 -13.72
CA LEU A 372 -14.02 -8.46 -14.40
C LEU A 372 -14.11 -9.97 -14.14
N LEU A 373 -14.60 -10.72 -15.12
CA LEU A 373 -14.75 -12.18 -15.01
C LEU A 373 -13.41 -12.91 -14.83
N LEU A 374 -12.34 -12.31 -15.34
CA LEU A 374 -10.98 -12.80 -15.21
C LEU A 374 -10.07 -11.59 -15.06
N GLU A 375 -9.64 -11.33 -13.83
CA GLU A 375 -8.58 -10.37 -13.56
C GLU A 375 -7.24 -10.96 -14.04
N GLN A 376 -6.39 -10.15 -14.67
CA GLN A 376 -5.27 -10.65 -15.47
C GLN A 376 -4.08 -11.16 -14.65
N GLN A 377 -3.90 -10.67 -13.42
CA GLN A 377 -2.84 -11.08 -12.51
C GLN A 377 -3.22 -12.35 -11.76
N THR A 378 -4.46 -12.44 -11.29
CA THR A 378 -4.91 -13.51 -10.39
C THR A 378 -5.60 -14.66 -11.13
N GLY A 379 -6.29 -14.36 -12.23
CA GLY A 379 -7.19 -15.28 -12.92
C GLY A 379 -8.55 -15.45 -12.24
N ASP A 380 -8.75 -14.80 -11.10
CA ASP A 380 -10.00 -14.81 -10.32
C ASP A 380 -10.95 -13.71 -10.80
N GLN A 381 -12.22 -13.80 -10.39
CA GLN A 381 -13.19 -12.78 -10.70
C GLN A 381 -13.05 -11.60 -9.72
N LEU A 382 -13.06 -10.37 -10.26
CA LEU A 382 -13.22 -9.14 -9.48
C LEU A 382 -14.58 -8.50 -9.80
N ILE A 383 -15.32 -8.10 -8.76
CA ILE A 383 -16.40 -7.12 -8.88
C ILE A 383 -16.03 -5.91 -8.04
N LEU A 384 -15.70 -4.81 -8.69
CA LEU A 384 -15.35 -3.55 -8.04
C LEU A 384 -16.62 -2.70 -7.92
N LEU A 385 -17.01 -2.37 -6.69
CA LEU A 385 -18.09 -1.43 -6.41
C LEU A 385 -17.51 -0.14 -5.87
N ARG A 386 -17.87 1.00 -6.45
CA ARG A 386 -17.47 2.34 -5.99
C ARG A 386 -18.71 3.12 -5.60
N PHE A 387 -18.86 3.33 -4.30
CA PHE A 387 -19.98 4.06 -3.69
C PHE A 387 -19.68 5.55 -3.68
N VAL A 388 -20.65 6.36 -4.10
CA VAL A 388 -20.65 7.81 -3.97
C VAL A 388 -21.87 8.19 -3.13
N ASN A 389 -21.64 8.95 -2.05
CA ASN A 389 -22.68 9.36 -1.08
C ASN A 389 -23.59 8.18 -0.64
N PRO A 390 -23.03 7.08 -0.10
CA PRO A 390 -23.83 5.94 0.33
C PRO A 390 -24.75 6.32 1.51
N THR A 391 -26.03 5.96 1.38
CA THR A 391 -27.04 6.21 2.40
C THR A 391 -26.72 5.42 3.66
N GLU A 392 -26.87 6.06 4.82
CA GLU A 392 -26.72 5.44 6.13
C GLU A 392 -27.69 4.27 6.30
N GLY A 393 -27.20 3.18 6.89
CA GLY A 393 -27.99 2.02 7.28
C GLY A 393 -27.41 0.71 6.78
N ILE A 394 -28.26 -0.32 6.70
CA ILE A 394 -27.85 -1.67 6.36
C ILE A 394 -28.12 -1.91 4.87
N TRP A 395 -27.05 -2.03 4.11
CA TRP A 395 -27.06 -2.51 2.74
C TRP A 395 -27.00 -4.03 2.73
N ARG A 396 -27.77 -4.69 1.86
CA ARG A 396 -27.68 -6.14 1.67
C ARG A 396 -27.33 -6.47 0.24
N PHE A 397 -26.36 -7.36 0.07
CA PHE A 397 -25.98 -7.89 -1.23
C PHE A 397 -26.19 -9.40 -1.22
N ARG A 398 -27.08 -9.90 -2.09
CA ARG A 398 -27.18 -11.34 -2.30
C ARG A 398 -26.24 -11.74 -3.41
N VAL A 399 -25.27 -12.56 -3.06
CA VAL A 399 -24.27 -13.10 -3.97
C VAL A 399 -24.77 -14.44 -4.49
N TYR A 400 -24.78 -14.61 -5.81
CA TYR A 400 -25.13 -15.86 -6.47
C TYR A 400 -23.90 -16.42 -7.16
N SER A 401 -23.62 -17.71 -6.96
CA SER A 401 -22.65 -18.43 -7.78
C SER A 401 -23.33 -19.08 -8.99
N SER A 402 -22.56 -19.38 -10.02
CA SER A 402 -22.99 -20.19 -11.16
C SER A 402 -22.14 -21.45 -11.22
N GLY A 403 -22.80 -22.56 -11.58
CA GLY A 403 -22.21 -23.90 -11.54
C GLY A 403 -22.69 -24.71 -10.33
N ASP A 404 -22.21 -25.95 -10.26
CA ASP A 404 -22.59 -26.93 -9.23
C ASP A 404 -21.39 -27.27 -8.30
N LEU A 405 -20.41 -26.37 -8.19
CA LEU A 405 -19.25 -26.54 -7.31
C LEU A 405 -19.42 -25.67 -6.06
N THR A 406 -18.81 -26.10 -4.95
CA THR A 406 -18.64 -25.21 -3.80
C THR A 406 -17.71 -24.08 -4.23
N SER A 407 -18.17 -22.84 -4.05
CA SER A 407 -17.44 -21.64 -4.48
C SER A 407 -17.24 -20.71 -3.30
N THR A 408 -16.03 -20.21 -3.13
CA THR A 408 -15.66 -19.26 -2.07
C THR A 408 -15.39 -17.89 -2.67
N PHE A 409 -15.69 -16.85 -1.92
CA PHE A 409 -15.36 -15.49 -2.28
C PHE A 409 -14.97 -14.70 -1.03
N ASN A 410 -14.20 -13.65 -1.23
CA ASN A 410 -13.80 -12.70 -0.21
C ASN A 410 -14.23 -11.30 -0.66
N VAL A 411 -14.57 -10.46 0.30
CA VAL A 411 -14.94 -9.06 0.05
C VAL A 411 -14.19 -8.19 1.02
N TRP A 412 -13.44 -7.22 0.50
CA TRP A 412 -12.70 -6.25 1.30
C TRP A 412 -13.24 -4.84 1.10
N LEU A 413 -13.29 -4.09 2.21
CA LEU A 413 -13.39 -2.65 2.24
C LEU A 413 -11.98 -2.05 2.34
N PRO A 414 -11.79 -0.75 2.02
CA PRO A 414 -10.50 -0.10 2.13
C PRO A 414 -10.06 -0.10 3.60
N ILE A 415 -8.75 0.05 3.83
CA ILE A 415 -8.22 0.19 5.18
C ILE A 415 -8.90 1.33 5.92
N GLN A 416 -9.00 1.23 7.25
CA GLN A 416 -9.67 2.24 8.09
C GLN A 416 -9.17 3.67 7.81
N ASN A 417 -7.88 3.81 7.51
CA ASN A 417 -7.22 5.09 7.24
C ASN A 417 -7.76 5.81 5.99
N PHE A 418 -8.42 5.12 5.06
CA PHE A 418 -8.93 5.71 3.82
C PHE A 418 -10.40 6.10 3.87
N MET A 419 -11.13 5.69 4.91
CA MET A 419 -12.56 5.91 4.99
C MET A 419 -12.92 7.15 5.82
N THR A 420 -13.94 7.89 5.36
CA THR A 420 -14.58 9.00 6.08
C THR A 420 -15.56 8.48 7.14
N SER A 421 -16.36 7.50 6.70
CA SER A 421 -17.40 6.74 7.37
C SER A 421 -16.99 5.56 8.24
N GLU A 422 -17.79 5.15 9.24
CA GLU A 422 -17.81 3.74 9.65
C GLU A 422 -18.57 2.93 8.57
N ALA A 423 -17.85 2.11 7.79
CA ALA A 423 -18.46 1.09 6.94
C ALA A 423 -17.91 -0.28 7.36
N VAL A 424 -18.76 -1.14 7.88
CA VAL A 424 -18.34 -2.45 8.42
C VAL A 424 -19.32 -3.54 8.05
N PHE A 425 -18.80 -4.74 7.77
CA PHE A 425 -19.64 -5.92 7.62
C PHE A 425 -20.29 -6.27 8.97
N ILE A 426 -21.56 -6.67 8.94
CA ILE A 426 -22.27 -7.09 10.16
C ILE A 426 -21.75 -8.43 10.68
N GLN A 427 -21.30 -9.29 9.76
CA GLN A 427 -20.71 -10.60 10.06
C GLN A 427 -19.32 -10.69 9.43
N PRO A 428 -18.33 -9.93 9.93
CA PRO A 428 -17.01 -9.93 9.35
C PRO A 428 -16.29 -11.25 9.63
N ASP A 429 -15.40 -11.65 8.73
CA ASP A 429 -14.44 -12.72 8.97
C ASP A 429 -13.11 -12.09 9.44
N PRO A 430 -12.67 -12.38 10.68
CA PRO A 430 -11.43 -11.81 11.22
C PRO A 430 -10.16 -12.44 10.63
N ASP A 431 -10.29 -13.56 9.92
CA ASP A 431 -9.22 -14.20 9.17
C ASP A 431 -9.14 -13.63 7.75
N TYR A 432 -8.03 -13.87 7.03
CA TYR A 432 -7.75 -13.23 5.72
C TYR A 432 -7.72 -11.69 5.73
N THR A 433 -7.32 -11.13 6.86
CA THR A 433 -7.17 -9.68 7.05
C THR A 433 -5.75 -9.19 6.77
N VAL A 434 -4.79 -10.09 6.49
CA VAL A 434 -3.41 -9.71 6.13
C VAL A 434 -3.40 -8.75 4.95
N THR A 435 -2.83 -7.57 5.14
CA THR A 435 -2.82 -6.54 4.10
C THR A 435 -1.70 -6.76 3.10
N SER A 436 -1.83 -6.25 1.89
CA SER A 436 -0.69 -6.12 0.98
C SER A 436 0.27 -5.02 1.50
N PRO A 437 1.61 -5.20 1.41
CA PRO A 437 2.33 -6.31 0.78
C PRO A 437 2.66 -7.46 1.74
N GLY A 438 2.05 -7.51 2.93
CA GLY A 438 2.17 -8.63 3.90
C GLY A 438 1.66 -9.97 3.38
N ASN A 439 0.98 -10.01 2.24
CA ASN A 439 0.59 -11.22 1.51
C ASN A 439 1.69 -11.75 0.56
N ALA A 440 2.85 -11.09 0.47
CA ALA A 440 3.98 -11.56 -0.33
C ALA A 440 4.59 -12.85 0.24
N ILE A 441 5.17 -13.69 -0.62
CA ILE A 441 5.58 -15.07 -0.25
C ILE A 441 6.91 -15.11 0.52
N ILE A 442 7.89 -14.29 0.11
CA ILE A 442 9.26 -14.34 0.64
C ILE A 442 9.54 -13.33 1.77
N PRO A 443 9.02 -12.07 1.74
CA PRO A 443 9.28 -11.11 2.80
C PRO A 443 8.91 -11.62 4.19
N ILE A 444 9.60 -11.10 5.21
CA ILE A 444 9.30 -11.38 6.61
C ILE A 444 8.09 -10.54 7.00
N VAL A 445 6.95 -11.21 7.21
CA VAL A 445 5.70 -10.56 7.62
C VAL A 445 5.65 -10.50 9.15
N VAL A 446 5.57 -9.29 9.70
CA VAL A 446 5.68 -9.05 11.14
C VAL A 446 4.32 -8.67 11.72
N THR A 447 3.92 -9.36 12.78
CA THR A 447 2.71 -9.08 13.56
C THR A 447 3.04 -8.39 14.89
N ALA A 448 2.06 -7.73 15.49
CA ALA A 448 2.19 -7.04 16.76
C ALA A 448 1.57 -7.85 17.92
N TYR A 449 2.21 -7.79 19.08
CA TYR A 449 1.69 -8.37 20.33
C TYR A 449 2.00 -7.44 21.50
N ASP A 450 1.16 -7.49 22.54
CA ASP A 450 1.41 -6.77 23.79
C ASP A 450 2.36 -7.59 24.67
N TYR A 451 3.60 -7.12 24.81
CA TYR A 451 4.63 -7.80 25.60
C TYR A 451 4.32 -7.91 27.10
N ARG A 452 3.39 -7.10 27.62
CA ARG A 452 3.06 -7.06 29.06
C ARG A 452 2.23 -8.25 29.49
N ASN A 453 1.37 -8.74 28.59
CA ASN A 453 0.45 -9.84 28.84
C ASN A 453 0.58 -10.99 27.82
N ASN A 454 1.48 -10.86 26.83
CA ASN A 454 1.71 -11.80 25.73
C ASN A 454 0.46 -12.06 24.86
N SER A 455 -0.50 -11.13 24.81
CA SER A 455 -1.65 -11.23 23.91
C SER A 455 -1.33 -10.65 22.53
N LEU A 456 -1.93 -11.21 21.47
CA LEU A 456 -1.90 -10.60 20.15
C LEU A 456 -2.48 -9.18 20.21
N TYR A 457 -1.91 -8.24 19.47
CA TYR A 457 -2.50 -6.91 19.32
C TYR A 457 -3.89 -7.04 18.70
N LEU A 458 -4.87 -6.35 19.27
CA LEU A 458 -6.29 -6.57 18.92
C LEU A 458 -6.56 -6.38 17.43
N ASN A 459 -5.94 -5.35 16.84
CA ASN A 459 -6.14 -5.00 15.44
C ASN A 459 -5.14 -5.70 14.52
N ALA A 460 -4.17 -6.47 15.04
CA ALA A 460 -3.22 -7.17 14.18
C ALA A 460 -3.95 -8.12 13.23
N SER A 461 -3.68 -7.92 11.95
CA SER A 461 -4.25 -8.73 10.88
C SER A 461 -3.80 -10.18 10.97
N ARG A 462 -4.62 -11.06 10.39
CA ARG A 462 -4.49 -12.51 10.51
C ARG A 462 -4.41 -13.16 9.14
N VAL A 463 -3.58 -14.19 9.08
CA VAL A 463 -3.43 -15.10 7.96
C VAL A 463 -4.03 -16.44 8.39
N ILE A 464 -4.76 -17.14 7.52
CA ILE A 464 -4.99 -18.58 7.72
C ILE A 464 -3.78 -19.32 7.14
N PRO A 465 -3.12 -20.20 7.91
CA PRO A 465 -2.14 -21.12 7.34
C PRO A 465 -2.82 -22.00 6.28
N GLY A 466 -2.35 -21.92 5.04
CA GLY A 466 -2.74 -22.85 3.97
C GLY A 466 -2.32 -24.28 4.25
#